data_AF-A0A2N3G279-F1
#
_entry.id   AF-A0A2N3G279-F1
#
_cell.length_a   1.000
_cell.length_b   1.000
_cell.length_c   1.000
_cell.angle_alpha   90.00
_cell.angle_beta   90.00
_cell.angle_gamma   90.00
#
_symmetry.space_group_name_H-M   'P 1'
#
loop_
_entity.id
_entity.type
_entity.pdbx_description
1 polymer ?
#
loop_
_entity_poly.entity_id
_entity_poly.type
_entity_poly.pdbx_seq_one_letter_code
_entity_poly.pdbx_strand_id
1 'polypeptide(L)'
;MAGIAEVAVVPVADAEWGQRVVAVIEMARGESLPPLAELREALSARLEPHQLPRDAITVEHLPRLARGKIDRRAVRRLVDDQSPWRPHDHHRQ
;
A
#
# COMPACT_ATOMS: atom_id res chain seq x y z
N MET A 1 5.64 -7.17 -13.49
CA MET A 1 4.39 -6.61 -12.94
C MET A 1 3.74 -5.75 -14.01
N ALA A 2 2.78 -6.31 -14.73
CA ALA A 2 1.97 -5.59 -15.69
C ALA A 2 0.67 -5.14 -15.01
N GLY A 3 0.03 -4.09 -15.53
CA GLY A 3 -1.31 -3.67 -15.09
C GLY A 3 -1.38 -2.67 -13.93
N ILE A 4 -0.27 -2.24 -13.33
CA ILE A 4 -0.26 -1.12 -12.38
C ILE A 4 -0.12 0.18 -13.17
N ALA A 5 -1.07 1.10 -13.03
CA ALA A 5 -1.00 2.42 -13.64
C ALA A 5 -0.09 3.35 -12.82
N GLU A 6 -0.35 3.45 -11.52
CA GLU A 6 0.49 4.20 -10.57
C GLU A 6 0.44 3.61 -9.17
N VAL A 7 1.45 3.95 -8.36
CA VAL A 7 1.54 3.55 -6.96
C VAL A 7 2.01 4.70 -6.09
N ALA A 8 1.38 4.84 -4.93
CA ALA A 8 1.82 5.72 -3.86
C ALA A 8 2.08 4.88 -2.60
N VAL A 9 3.29 4.99 -2.05
CA VAL A 9 3.66 4.33 -0.79
C VAL A 9 3.59 5.35 0.34
N VAL A 10 2.80 5.05 1.37
CA VAL A 10 2.68 5.90 2.55
C VAL A 10 2.96 5.07 3.81
N PRO A 11 3.69 5.64 4.78
CA PRO A 11 3.69 5.06 6.11
C PRO A 11 2.28 5.18 6.68
N VAL A 12 1.88 4.29 7.59
CA VAL A 12 0.65 4.34 8.38
C VAL A 12 1.01 4.02 9.82
N ALA A 13 0.36 4.67 10.78
CA ALA A 13 0.62 4.41 12.19
C ALA A 13 0.31 2.95 12.52
N ASP A 14 1.19 2.32 13.27
CA ASP A 14 1.08 0.92 13.65
C ASP A 14 1.39 0.82 15.15
N ALA A 15 0.52 0.16 15.91
CA ALA A 15 0.67 0.08 17.37
C ALA A 15 1.86 -0.80 17.81
N GLU A 16 2.26 -1.75 16.97
CA GLU A 16 3.33 -2.71 17.27
C GLU A 16 4.67 -2.24 16.70
N TRP A 17 4.66 -1.74 15.46
CA TRP A 17 5.86 -1.37 14.70
C TRP A 17 6.10 0.14 14.67
N GLY A 18 5.24 0.94 15.31
CA GLY A 18 5.23 2.40 15.23
C GLY A 18 4.67 2.91 13.90
N GLN A 19 5.23 2.40 12.78
CA GLN A 19 4.71 2.63 11.44
C GLN A 19 4.82 1.38 10.56
N ARG A 20 3.83 1.17 9.70
CA ARG A 20 3.85 0.18 8.62
C ARG A 20 3.80 0.84 7.25
N VAL A 21 4.38 0.17 6.26
CA VAL A 21 4.41 0.62 4.87
C VAL A 21 3.18 0.11 4.13
N VAL A 22 2.37 1.02 3.57
CA VAL A 22 1.18 0.66 2.78
C VAL A 22 1.33 1.15 1.35
N ALA A 23 1.09 0.26 0.39
CA ALA A 23 1.02 0.61 -1.01
C ALA A 23 -0.43 0.91 -1.42
N VAL A 24 -0.67 2.11 -1.94
CA VAL A 24 -1.95 2.50 -2.55
C VAL A 24 -1.77 2.46 -4.05
N ILE A 25 -2.53 1.59 -4.72
CA ILE A 25 -2.26 1.19 -6.09
C ILE A 25 -3.45 1.54 -6.97
N GLU A 26 -3.19 2.33 -8.01
CA GLU A 26 -4.12 2.56 -9.10
C GLU A 26 -3.85 1.52 -10.19
N MET A 27 -4.83 0.65 -10.45
CA MET A 27 -4.72 -0.39 -11.47
C MET A 27 -5.10 0.18 -12.84
N ALA A 28 -4.46 -0.32 -13.89
CA ALA A 28 -4.89 -0.08 -15.25
C ALA A 28 -6.29 -0.68 -15.48
N ARG A 29 -7.03 -0.11 -16.43
CA ARG A 29 -8.42 -0.51 -16.67
C ARG A 29 -8.53 -1.99 -17.04
N GLY A 30 -9.36 -2.73 -16.30
CA GLY A 30 -9.59 -4.16 -16.51
C GLY A 30 -8.56 -5.08 -15.85
N GLU A 31 -7.57 -4.50 -15.15
CA GLU A 31 -6.57 -5.25 -14.40
C GLU A 31 -6.95 -5.34 -12.92
N SER A 32 -6.40 -6.32 -12.23
CA SER A 32 -6.59 -6.52 -10.79
C SER A 32 -5.26 -6.71 -10.08
N LEU A 33 -5.18 -6.26 -8.84
CA LEU A 33 -3.95 -6.39 -8.07
C LEU A 33 -3.69 -7.88 -7.77
N PRO A 34 -2.48 -8.40 -8.03
CA PRO A 34 -2.14 -9.76 -7.62
C PRO A 34 -2.15 -9.87 -6.08
N PRO A 35 -2.16 -11.10 -5.54
CA PRO A 35 -2.03 -11.32 -4.12
C PRO A 35 -0.82 -10.58 -3.53
N LEU A 36 -0.98 -10.02 -2.32
CA LEU A 36 0.08 -9.26 -1.66
C LEU A 36 1.38 -10.07 -1.51
N ALA A 37 1.29 -11.38 -1.33
CA ALA A 37 2.44 -12.28 -1.26
C ALA A 37 3.26 -12.25 -2.57
N GLU A 38 2.61 -12.37 -3.73
CA GLU A 38 3.27 -12.30 -5.04
C GLU A 38 3.86 -10.92 -5.31
N LEU A 39 3.15 -9.85 -4.91
CA LEU A 39 3.68 -8.48 -4.98
C LEU A 39 4.96 -8.34 -4.15
N ARG A 40 4.96 -8.85 -2.91
CA ARG A 40 6.14 -8.80 -2.03
C ARG A 40 7.27 -9.66 -2.54
N GLU A 41 6.99 -10.83 -3.10
CA GLU A 41 7.99 -11.70 -3.73
C GLU A 41 8.64 -11.03 -4.94
N ALA A 42 7.86 -10.41 -5.82
CA ALA A 42 8.38 -9.68 -6.97
C ALA A 42 9.27 -8.50 -6.56
N LEU A 43 9.02 -7.90 -5.38
CA LEU A 43 9.78 -6.77 -4.85
C LEU A 43 10.99 -7.18 -4.01
N SER A 44 10.99 -8.37 -3.41
CA SER A 44 12.05 -8.83 -2.49
C SER A 44 13.41 -8.98 -3.16
N ALA A 45 13.43 -9.19 -4.48
CA ALA A 45 14.67 -9.21 -5.27
C ALA A 45 15.39 -7.85 -5.33
N ARG A 46 14.71 -6.75 -4.96
CA ARG A 46 15.21 -5.38 -5.10
C ARG A 46 15.09 -4.52 -3.85
N LEU A 47 14.29 -4.96 -2.87
CA LEU A 47 13.96 -4.21 -1.67
C LEU A 47 14.21 -5.08 -0.43
N GLU A 48 14.69 -4.44 0.62
CA GLU A 48 14.86 -5.06 1.93
C GLU A 48 13.50 -5.36 2.58
N PRO A 49 13.39 -6.34 3.49
CA PRO A 49 12.12 -6.76 4.08
C PRO A 49 11.31 -5.62 4.73
N HIS A 50 12.00 -4.63 5.31
CA HIS A 50 11.38 -3.47 5.95
C HIS A 50 10.82 -2.43 4.96
N GLN A 51 11.24 -2.49 3.70
CA GLN A 51 10.76 -1.63 2.61
C GLN A 51 9.57 -2.24 1.88
N LEU A 52 9.36 -3.55 2.04
CA LEU A 52 8.25 -4.26 1.42
C LEU A 52 6.92 -3.80 2.04
N PRO A 53 5.91 -3.46 1.22
CA PRO A 53 4.61 -3.03 1.71
C PRO A 53 3.99 -4.16 2.55
N ARG A 54 3.63 -3.84 3.79
CA ARG A 54 2.94 -4.76 4.70
C ARG A 54 1.47 -4.92 4.34
N ASP A 55 0.91 -3.91 3.68
CA ASP A 55 -0.44 -3.94 3.13
C ASP A 55 -0.46 -3.26 1.76
N ALA A 56 -1.43 -3.65 0.95
CA ALA A 56 -1.74 -2.96 -0.30
C ALA A 56 -3.25 -2.77 -0.42
N ILE A 57 -3.66 -1.59 -0.88
CA ILE A 57 -5.05 -1.30 -1.21
C ILE A 57 -5.13 -0.79 -2.65
N THR A 58 -6.22 -1.09 -3.33
CA THR A 58 -6.50 -0.59 -4.66
C THR A 58 -7.45 0.61 -4.59
N VAL A 59 -7.24 1.57 -5.49
CA VAL A 59 -8.10 2.74 -5.65
C VAL A 59 -8.44 2.92 -7.12
N GLU A 60 -9.59 3.53 -7.40
CA GLU A 60 -9.96 3.90 -8.76
C GLU A 60 -8.99 4.93 -9.33
N HIS A 61 -8.65 5.96 -8.52
CA HIS A 61 -7.66 6.97 -8.86
C HIS A 61 -6.88 7.42 -7.63
N LEU A 62 -5.56 7.61 -7.80
CA LEU A 62 -4.75 8.23 -6.75
C LEU A 62 -5.11 9.72 -6.63
N PRO A 63 -5.33 10.23 -5.39
CA PRO A 63 -5.51 11.65 -5.15
C PRO A 63 -4.33 12.48 -5.67
N ARG A 64 -4.65 13.58 -6.36
CA ARG A 64 -3.66 14.49 -6.93
C ARG A 64 -3.91 15.92 -6.50
N LEU A 65 -2.82 16.67 -6.38
CA LEU A 65 -2.84 18.12 -6.29
C LEU A 65 -3.22 18.73 -7.65
N ALA A 66 -3.62 19.99 -7.65
CA ALA A 66 -4.04 20.72 -8.86
C ALA A 66 -3.00 20.72 -10.01
N ARG A 67 -1.72 20.41 -9.73
CA ARG A 67 -0.63 20.28 -10.72
C ARG A 67 -0.32 18.84 -11.12
N GLY A 68 -1.19 17.87 -10.80
CA GLY A 68 -1.06 16.46 -11.18
C GLY A 68 -0.15 15.60 -10.30
N LYS A 69 0.60 16.21 -9.36
CA LYS A 69 1.41 15.46 -8.38
C LYS A 69 0.51 14.71 -7.41
N ILE A 70 0.91 13.51 -7.01
CA ILE A 70 0.22 12.73 -5.98
C ILE A 70 0.12 13.54 -4.68
N ASP A 71 -1.09 13.68 -4.15
CA ASP A 71 -1.35 14.26 -2.83
C ASP A 71 -1.17 13.17 -1.77
N ARG A 72 0.05 13.06 -1.23
CA ARG A 72 0.38 12.07 -0.21
C ARG A 72 -0.47 12.17 1.06
N ARG A 73 -0.98 13.37 1.40
CA ARG A 73 -1.84 13.56 2.58
C ARG A 73 -3.23 13.00 2.31
N ALA A 74 -3.77 13.23 1.12
CA ALA A 74 -5.04 12.62 0.71
C ALA A 74 -4.91 11.10 0.56
N VAL A 75 -3.82 10.59 -0.01
CA VAL A 75 -3.53 9.14 -0.07
C VAL A 75 -3.50 8.52 1.34
N ARG A 76 -2.80 9.16 2.29
CA ARG A 76 -2.74 8.69 3.68
C ARG A 76 -4.15 8.56 4.29
N ARG A 77 -5.01 9.57 4.08
CA ARG A 77 -6.41 9.55 4.54
C ARG A 77 -7.20 8.39 3.93
N LEU A 78 -7.03 8.09 2.65
CA LEU A 78 -7.67 6.92 2.04
C LEU A 78 -7.30 5.62 2.74
N VAL A 79 -6.04 5.48 3.16
CA VAL A 79 -5.63 4.30 3.91
C VAL A 79 -6.22 4.31 5.31
N ASP A 80 -6.17 5.43 6.02
CA ASP A 80 -6.72 5.54 7.38
C ASP A 80 -8.24 5.23 7.39
N ASP A 81 -8.98 5.64 6.35
CA ASP A 81 -10.43 5.40 6.21
C ASP A 81 -10.76 3.97 5.77
N GLN A 82 -9.95 3.39 4.87
CA GLN A 82 -10.20 2.06 4.32
C GLN A 82 -9.57 0.94 5.12
N SER A 83 -8.65 1.22 6.05
CA SER A 83 -7.88 0.16 6.68
C SER A 83 -8.76 -0.63 7.66
N PRO A 84 -9.07 -1.92 7.36
CA PRO A 84 -9.71 -2.80 8.31
C PRO A 84 -8.68 -3.39 9.29
N TRP A 85 -7.46 -2.80 9.36
CA TRP A 85 -6.34 -3.38 10.08
C TRP A 85 -6.71 -3.51 11.56
N ARG A 86 -6.94 -4.76 11.95
CA ARG A 86 -7.02 -5.21 13.32
C ARG A 86 -5.60 -5.62 13.70
N PRO A 87 -5.05 -5.13 14.82
CA PRO A 87 -3.75 -5.62 15.28
C PRO A 87 -3.82 -7.14 15.27
N HIS A 88 -2.91 -7.79 14.54
CA HIS A 88 -2.82 -9.24 14.57
C HIS A 88 -2.68 -9.63 16.05
N ASP A 89 -3.57 -10.49 16.53
CA ASP A 89 -3.38 -11.23 17.78
C ASP A 89 -2.02 -11.91 17.67
N HIS A 90 -1.01 -11.35 18.31
CA HIS A 90 0.22 -12.07 18.60
C HIS A 90 -0.13 -13.12 19.64
N HIS A 91 -0.68 -14.25 19.17
CA HIS A 91 -0.48 -15.51 19.86
C HIS A 91 1.03 -15.72 19.95
N ARG A 92 1.58 -15.30 21.11
CA ARG A 92 2.76 -15.93 21.70
C ARG A 92 2.57 -17.44 21.58
N GLN A 93 3.40 -18.08 20.77
CA GLN A 93 4.28 -19.20 21.16
C GLN A 93 5.15 -19.60 19.98
#